data_AF-A0A9X4LWH5-F1
#
_entry.id   AF-A0A9X4LWH5-F1
#
_cell.length_a   1.000
_cell.length_b   1.000
_cell.length_c   1.000
_cell.angle_alpha   90.00
_cell.angle_beta   90.00
_cell.angle_gamma   90.00
#
_symmetry.space_group_name_H-M   'P 1'
#
loop_
_entity.id
_entity.type
_entity.pdbx_description
1 polymer ?
#
loop_
_entity_poly.entity_id
_entity_poly.type
_entity_poly.pdbx_seq_one_letter_code
_entity_poly.pdbx_strand_id
1 'polypeptide(L)'
;MDLERKPVHRTVHTRDLYFPRIQLGDRFDPQWLAEGKILAVCGRQVIICTGLTFGPTDLSIQVLADGAAPATTVDQWETVEEASVWLDAPVQLVQVHGEVIEGVPELDAVTTGLHHVRVYARGRDRTRDDVACHIEIERAEAPRELTLIADGDNVRIRDLYSIQPRRHSDRTRHANQKPDAARLPLAAAWQQLVDALSACGAHTTLTSIAPPVSPQLLDGIRDGSGLNWPHQLAEFYALHDGLQEWTQLLPQHDVLSIAAADQLRRETSAIWGEFDDPATYEGAQAGESTGTFLPQYFPIAERDAYILFCDTRPGPRHGCISEHRREDADILAPYWASLAHMVTDLADSITNGTPFMTDWTPSVEEGRLVWTDQA
;
A
#
# COMPACT_ATOMS: atom_id res chain seq x y z
N MET A 1 -21.10 23.77 41.61
CA MET A 1 -20.39 22.65 42.26
C MET A 1 -19.49 22.09 41.17
N ASP A 2 -18.34 22.74 41.00
CA ASP A 2 -17.36 22.39 39.97
C ASP A 2 -16.79 21.01 40.30
N LEU A 3 -17.16 20.03 39.48
CA LEU A 3 -16.46 18.76 39.46
C LEU A 3 -15.14 19.03 38.77
N GLU A 4 -14.07 19.17 39.55
CA GLU A 4 -12.69 19.04 39.08
C GLU A 4 -12.60 17.73 38.29
N ARG A 5 -12.64 17.85 36.95
CA ARG A 5 -12.31 16.74 36.06
C ARG A 5 -10.82 16.48 36.25
N LYS A 6 -10.49 15.53 37.13
CA LYS A 6 -9.13 14.98 37.22
C LYS A 6 -8.68 14.55 35.81
N PRO A 7 -7.44 14.85 35.40
CA PRO A 7 -6.92 14.41 34.12
C PRO A 7 -7.05 12.88 34.04
N VAL A 8 -7.71 12.42 32.99
CA VAL A 8 -7.93 11.00 32.76
C VAL A 8 -6.66 10.44 32.14
N HIS A 9 -5.77 9.93 32.99
CA HIS A 9 -4.71 9.02 32.54
C HIS A 9 -5.37 7.68 32.20
N ARG A 10 -5.60 7.43 30.92
CA ARG A 10 -6.02 6.11 30.44
C ARG A 10 -5.28 5.81 29.15
N THR A 11 -4.53 4.71 29.19
CA THR A 11 -3.81 4.19 28.06
C THR A 11 -4.72 3.21 27.33
N VAL A 12 -5.04 3.50 26.06
CA VAL A 12 -5.71 2.55 25.18
C VAL A 12 -4.64 1.72 24.49
N HIS A 13 -4.50 0.46 24.92
CA HIS A 13 -3.69 -0.53 24.21
C HIS A 13 -4.56 -1.19 23.14
N THR A 14 -4.25 -0.95 21.88
CA THR A 14 -4.75 -1.74 20.76
C THR A 14 -3.58 -2.55 20.24
N ARG A 15 -3.73 -3.89 20.16
CA ARG A 15 -2.70 -4.80 19.63
C ARG A 15 -2.97 -5.22 18.20
N ASP A 16 -4.13 -4.87 17.64
CA ASP A 16 -4.59 -5.36 16.33
C ASP A 16 -4.56 -4.24 15.27
N LEU A 17 -3.65 -3.26 15.42
CA LEU A 17 -3.40 -2.27 14.37
C LEU A 17 -2.52 -2.89 13.30
N TYR A 18 -3.12 -3.28 12.18
CA TYR A 18 -2.39 -3.89 11.07
C TYR A 18 -1.64 -2.89 10.19
N PHE A 19 -1.76 -1.58 10.45
CA PHE A 19 -1.27 -0.53 9.56
C PHE A 19 -0.22 0.38 10.18
N PRO A 20 0.77 0.79 9.39
CA PRO A 20 1.83 1.68 9.83
C PRO A 20 1.37 3.13 10.01
N ARG A 21 0.07 3.44 9.93
CA ARG A 21 -0.42 4.81 9.97
C ARG A 21 -1.74 4.98 10.71
N ILE A 22 -1.79 6.05 11.50
CA ILE A 22 -2.94 6.50 12.27
C ILE A 22 -3.21 7.98 11.95
N GLN A 23 -4.47 8.37 11.95
CA GLN A 23 -4.91 9.75 11.72
C GLN A 23 -5.66 10.30 12.94
N LEU A 24 -5.40 11.58 13.27
CA LEU A 24 -6.22 12.39 14.17
C LEU A 24 -6.94 13.48 13.36
N GLY A 25 -8.26 13.39 13.27
CA GLY A 25 -9.11 14.35 12.55
C GLY A 25 -10.32 13.67 11.91
N ASP A 26 -11.39 14.43 11.62
CA ASP A 26 -12.67 13.89 11.14
C ASP A 26 -12.74 13.68 9.61
N ARG A 27 -11.84 14.31 8.86
CA ARG A 27 -11.79 14.26 7.38
C ARG A 27 -10.35 14.33 6.87
N PHE A 28 -10.07 13.53 5.85
CA PHE A 28 -8.81 13.62 5.11
C PHE A 28 -8.72 14.97 4.37
N ASP A 29 -7.79 15.82 4.80
CA ASP A 29 -7.39 17.07 4.16
C ASP A 29 -6.05 16.85 3.41
N PRO A 30 -6.02 16.95 2.07
CA PRO A 30 -4.82 16.67 1.28
C PRO A 30 -3.76 17.79 1.34
N GLN A 31 -4.00 18.89 2.07
CA GLN A 31 -3.03 19.98 2.17
C GLN A 31 -1.89 19.65 3.13
N TRP A 32 -0.78 19.10 2.60
CA TRP A 32 0.48 18.93 3.32
C TRP A 32 1.03 20.28 3.79
N LEU A 33 1.05 20.50 5.09
CA LEU A 33 1.64 21.71 5.69
C LEU A 33 3.06 21.46 6.18
N ALA A 34 3.31 20.30 6.79
CA ALA A 34 4.64 19.89 7.24
C ALA A 34 4.74 18.36 7.30
N GLU A 35 5.92 17.82 6.99
CA GLU A 35 6.20 16.38 7.02
C GLU A 35 7.49 16.09 7.80
N GLY A 36 7.41 15.13 8.72
CA GLY A 36 8.52 14.66 9.55
C GLY A 36 8.83 13.18 9.31
N LYS A 37 9.47 12.53 10.28
CA LYS A 37 9.76 11.09 10.27
C LYS A 37 8.60 10.26 10.78
N ILE A 38 7.82 10.78 11.73
CA ILE A 38 6.74 10.06 12.42
C ILE A 38 5.44 10.85 12.39
N LEU A 39 5.49 12.17 12.31
CA LEU A 39 4.36 13.08 12.31
C LEU A 39 4.31 13.90 11.02
N ALA A 40 3.15 13.96 10.37
CA ALA A 40 2.86 14.92 9.32
C ALA A 40 1.59 15.71 9.67
N VAL A 41 1.64 17.02 9.41
CA VAL A 41 0.51 17.93 9.58
C VAL A 41 -0.11 18.20 8.21
N CYS A 42 -1.38 17.84 8.06
CA CYS A 42 -2.11 18.00 6.81
C CYS A 42 -3.36 18.84 7.06
N GLY A 43 -3.24 20.16 6.99
CA GLY A 43 -4.34 21.09 7.25
C GLY A 43 -4.95 20.90 8.65
N ARG A 44 -6.07 20.19 8.70
CA ARG A 44 -6.90 19.97 9.91
C ARG A 44 -6.74 18.61 10.56
N GLN A 45 -5.70 17.89 10.20
CA GLN A 45 -5.43 16.56 10.71
C GLN A 45 -3.93 16.37 10.90
N VAL A 46 -3.59 15.38 11.69
CA VAL A 46 -2.22 14.84 11.71
C VAL A 46 -2.21 13.38 11.32
N ILE A 47 -1.14 12.99 10.65
CA ILE A 47 -0.83 11.64 10.25
C ILE A 47 0.36 11.16 11.06
N ILE A 48 0.25 9.97 11.62
CA ILE A 48 1.23 9.37 12.52
C ILE A 48 1.70 8.05 11.92
N CYS A 49 3.02 7.90 11.74
CA CYS A 49 3.67 6.72 11.18
C CYS A 49 4.20 5.80 12.30
N THR A 50 3.59 4.62 12.43
CA THR A 50 3.93 3.58 13.40
C THR A 50 4.96 2.56 12.88
N GLY A 51 5.34 2.59 11.59
CA GLY A 51 6.60 2.01 11.08
C GLY A 51 6.53 1.56 9.61
N LEU A 52 7.40 0.66 9.12
CA LEU A 52 7.48 0.33 7.67
C LEU A 52 6.66 -0.88 7.19
N THR A 53 6.34 -1.83 8.06
CA THR A 53 5.68 -3.09 7.67
C THR A 53 4.34 -3.24 8.40
N PHE A 54 3.52 -4.16 7.93
CA PHE A 54 2.28 -4.56 8.61
C PHE A 54 2.60 -5.34 9.89
N GLY A 55 1.73 -5.25 10.90
CA GLY A 55 1.85 -5.99 12.16
C GLY A 55 1.43 -5.19 13.39
N PRO A 56 1.23 -5.88 14.53
CA PRO A 56 0.68 -5.30 15.76
C PRO A 56 1.51 -4.10 16.24
N THR A 57 0.82 -3.04 16.69
CA THR A 57 1.44 -1.84 17.27
C THR A 57 0.80 -1.52 18.60
N ASP A 58 1.56 -1.53 19.70
CA ASP A 58 1.09 -1.04 21.00
C ASP A 58 0.91 0.48 20.96
N LEU A 59 -0.32 0.94 20.74
CA LEU A 59 -0.66 2.37 20.80
C LEU A 59 -0.96 2.81 22.24
N SER A 60 -0.75 4.08 22.53
CA SER A 60 -1.20 4.74 23.75
C SER A 60 -1.48 6.22 23.47
N ILE A 61 -2.54 6.78 24.06
CA ILE A 61 -2.97 8.17 23.83
C ILE A 61 -3.20 8.84 25.18
N GLN A 62 -2.78 10.10 25.29
CA GLN A 62 -2.98 10.92 26.46
C GLN A 62 -3.39 12.35 26.06
N VAL A 63 -4.51 12.81 26.61
CA VAL A 63 -4.93 14.22 26.50
C VAL A 63 -4.54 14.95 27.76
N LEU A 64 -3.69 15.96 27.61
CA LEU A 64 -3.13 16.76 28.69
C LEU A 64 -4.05 17.94 29.03
N ALA A 65 -4.05 18.33 30.30
CA ALA A 65 -4.69 19.57 30.72
C ALA A 65 -3.87 20.78 30.22
N ASP A 66 -4.54 21.91 30.00
CA ASP A 66 -3.92 23.13 29.52
C ASP A 66 -2.67 23.52 30.35
N GLY A 67 -1.52 23.59 29.69
CA GLY A 67 -0.24 23.95 30.31
C GLY A 67 0.42 22.86 31.17
N ALA A 68 -0.07 21.62 31.11
CA ALA A 68 0.58 20.50 31.77
C ALA A 68 1.91 20.13 31.06
N ALA A 69 2.92 19.75 31.84
CA ALA A 69 4.14 19.23 31.25
C ALA A 69 3.89 17.86 30.60
N PRO A 70 4.65 17.50 29.54
CA PRO A 70 4.68 16.16 28.98
C PRO A 70 4.88 15.14 30.10
N ALA A 71 4.05 14.10 30.14
CA ALA A 71 4.13 13.07 31.18
C ALA A 71 5.21 12.03 30.84
N THR A 72 5.54 11.90 29.55
CA THR A 72 6.42 10.87 29.02
C THR A 72 7.87 11.37 28.88
N THR A 73 8.83 10.56 29.35
CA THR A 73 10.27 10.84 29.20
C THR A 73 10.76 10.41 27.82
N VAL A 74 11.47 11.30 27.12
CA VAL A 74 12.00 11.07 25.76
C VAL A 74 12.96 9.89 25.68
N ASP A 75 13.78 9.64 26.71
CA ASP A 75 14.87 8.63 26.69
C ASP A 75 14.43 7.18 26.44
N GLN A 76 13.14 6.87 26.55
CA GLN A 76 12.59 5.52 26.34
C GLN A 76 12.11 5.27 24.90
N TRP A 77 12.20 6.28 24.05
CA TRP A 77 11.67 6.29 22.69
C TRP A 77 12.79 6.57 21.68
N GLU A 78 12.70 5.94 20.51
CA GLU A 78 13.72 6.08 19.47
C GLU A 78 13.49 7.36 18.69
N THR A 79 12.25 7.62 18.29
CA THR A 79 11.90 8.82 17.52
C THR A 79 10.76 9.57 18.17
N VAL A 80 10.93 10.88 18.32
CA VAL A 80 9.93 11.77 18.94
C VAL A 80 9.80 13.04 18.11
N GLU A 81 8.58 13.39 17.73
CA GLU A 81 8.28 14.62 16.98
C GLU A 81 7.07 15.32 17.57
N GLU A 82 7.01 16.63 17.39
CA GLU A 82 5.87 17.44 17.82
C GLU A 82 5.50 18.50 16.79
N ALA A 83 4.23 18.85 16.73
CA ALA A 83 3.73 19.93 15.89
C ALA A 83 2.38 20.45 16.40
N SER A 84 1.97 21.64 15.92
CA SER A 84 0.60 22.11 16.12
C SER A 84 -0.33 21.75 14.96
N VAL A 85 -1.59 21.45 15.30
CA VAL A 85 -2.68 21.18 14.35
C VAL A 85 -3.94 21.93 14.77
N TRP A 86 -4.67 22.45 13.78
CA TRP A 86 -5.97 23.07 14.02
C TRP A 86 -7.09 22.06 13.80
N LEU A 87 -7.92 21.84 14.82
CA LEU A 87 -9.03 20.88 14.78
C LEU A 87 -10.36 21.64 14.82
N ASP A 88 -11.23 21.47 13.85
CA ASP A 88 -12.56 22.14 13.80
C ASP A 88 -13.73 21.17 14.00
N ALA A 89 -13.44 19.90 14.27
CA ALA A 89 -14.40 18.84 14.54
C ALA A 89 -13.89 17.91 15.67
N PRO A 90 -14.76 17.06 16.25
CA PRO A 90 -14.33 16.02 17.19
C PRO A 90 -13.25 15.12 16.59
N VAL A 91 -12.22 14.83 17.38
CA VAL A 91 -11.09 14.01 16.90
C VAL A 91 -11.49 12.55 16.91
N GLN A 92 -11.22 11.89 15.80
CA GLN A 92 -11.31 10.44 15.70
C GLN A 92 -9.92 9.88 15.46
N LEU A 93 -9.71 8.67 15.97
CA LEU A 93 -8.57 7.86 15.60
C LEU A 93 -8.98 7.01 14.41
N VAL A 94 -8.31 7.21 13.27
CA VAL A 94 -8.69 6.53 12.03
C VAL A 94 -7.49 5.75 11.49
N GLN A 95 -7.72 4.50 11.09
CA GLN A 95 -6.73 3.75 10.33
C GLN A 95 -6.61 4.31 8.90
N VAL A 96 -5.57 3.90 8.17
CA VAL A 96 -5.31 4.36 6.79
C VAL A 96 -6.51 4.24 5.84
N HIS A 97 -7.43 3.31 6.10
CA HIS A 97 -8.54 2.97 5.20
C HIS A 97 -9.88 3.57 5.64
N GLY A 98 -9.84 4.52 6.59
CA GLY A 98 -11.05 5.22 7.03
C GLY A 98 -11.81 4.51 8.16
N GLU A 99 -11.37 3.32 8.58
CA GLU A 99 -11.93 2.64 9.74
C GLU A 99 -11.62 3.41 11.02
N VAL A 100 -12.66 3.83 11.72
CA VAL A 100 -12.55 4.47 13.02
C VAL A 100 -12.18 3.41 14.05
N ILE A 101 -11.10 3.66 14.79
CA ILE A 101 -10.73 2.84 15.94
C ILE A 101 -11.63 3.26 17.10
N GLU A 102 -12.64 2.45 17.37
CA GLU A 102 -13.54 2.65 18.50
C GLU A 102 -12.82 2.38 19.84
N GLY A 103 -13.41 2.84 20.95
CA GLY A 103 -12.89 2.57 22.28
C GLY A 103 -11.74 3.49 22.73
N VAL A 104 -11.63 4.67 22.14
CA VAL A 104 -10.67 5.73 22.54
C VAL A 104 -11.41 6.94 23.15
N PRO A 105 -12.04 6.80 24.34
CA PRO A 105 -12.83 7.86 24.95
C PRO A 105 -12.00 9.10 25.35
N GLU A 106 -10.68 8.99 25.38
CA GLU A 106 -9.77 10.10 25.67
C GLU A 106 -9.92 11.22 24.63
N LEU A 107 -10.21 10.87 23.38
CA LEU A 107 -10.39 11.83 22.29
C LEU A 107 -11.67 12.66 22.44
N ASP A 108 -12.66 12.21 23.23
CA ASP A 108 -13.86 12.98 23.55
C ASP A 108 -13.53 14.27 24.33
N ALA A 109 -12.37 14.32 24.99
CA ALA A 109 -11.89 15.50 25.69
C ALA A 109 -11.21 16.52 24.75
N VAL A 110 -10.86 16.12 23.52
CA VAL A 110 -10.22 17.02 22.55
C VAL A 110 -11.28 17.89 21.89
N THR A 111 -11.26 19.16 22.26
CA THR A 111 -12.18 20.17 21.75
C THR A 111 -11.72 20.72 20.40
N THR A 112 -12.54 21.56 19.76
CA THR A 112 -12.10 22.32 18.60
C THR A 112 -11.13 23.45 18.98
N GLY A 113 -10.21 23.77 18.09
CA GLY A 113 -9.16 24.78 18.23
C GLY A 113 -7.77 24.26 17.90
N LEU A 114 -6.78 25.08 18.19
CA LEU A 114 -5.38 24.73 18.03
C LEU A 114 -4.93 23.77 19.13
N HIS A 115 -4.30 22.67 18.73
CA HIS A 115 -3.71 21.68 19.62
C HIS A 115 -2.25 21.47 19.28
N HIS A 116 -1.46 21.15 20.28
CA HIS A 116 -0.11 20.66 20.13
C HIS A 116 -0.14 19.14 20.31
N VAL A 117 0.42 18.44 19.33
CA VAL A 117 0.48 16.98 19.29
C VAL A 117 1.94 16.59 19.33
N ARG A 118 2.29 15.71 20.27
CA ARG A 118 3.60 15.10 20.36
C ARG A 118 3.45 13.59 20.23
N VAL A 119 4.29 13.00 19.40
CA VAL A 119 4.29 11.58 19.09
C VAL A 119 5.62 10.99 19.50
N TYR A 120 5.58 9.78 20.04
CA TYR A 120 6.74 9.01 20.42
C TYR A 120 6.63 7.63 19.78
N ALA A 121 7.72 7.11 19.23
CA ALA A 121 7.74 5.80 18.62
C ALA A 121 9.04 5.03 18.85
N ARG A 122 8.95 3.71 18.86
CA ARG A 122 10.09 2.77 18.92
C ARG A 122 9.77 1.46 18.20
N GLY A 123 10.80 0.75 17.77
CA GLY A 123 10.69 -0.55 17.08
C GLY A 123 10.29 -0.43 15.61
N ARG A 124 10.30 0.79 15.04
CA ARG A 124 9.69 1.04 13.72
C ARG A 124 10.43 0.39 12.55
N ASP A 125 11.74 0.16 12.68
CA ASP A 125 12.66 -0.36 11.66
C ASP A 125 13.17 -1.79 11.91
N ARG A 126 12.56 -2.56 12.83
CA ARG A 126 12.97 -3.92 13.24
C ARG A 126 11.92 -5.00 12.90
N THR A 127 12.33 -6.27 12.95
CA THR A 127 11.47 -7.47 12.90
C THR A 127 10.53 -7.50 14.13
N ARG A 128 9.22 -7.69 13.93
CA ARG A 128 8.18 -7.13 14.82
C ARG A 128 7.48 -8.10 15.78
N ASP A 129 7.42 -7.67 17.04
CA ASP A 129 6.38 -7.92 18.07
C ASP A 129 6.34 -6.78 19.14
N ASP A 130 7.19 -5.74 19.02
CA ASP A 130 7.48 -4.76 20.07
C ASP A 130 7.32 -3.28 19.65
N VAL A 131 6.69 -3.04 18.49
CA VAL A 131 6.41 -1.67 18.00
C VAL A 131 5.47 -0.97 18.98
N ALA A 132 5.87 0.21 19.44
CA ALA A 132 5.04 1.01 20.32
C ALA A 132 4.96 2.46 19.82
N CYS A 133 3.79 3.07 20.01
CA CYS A 133 3.54 4.47 19.73
C CYS A 133 2.81 5.12 20.92
N HIS A 134 3.22 6.32 21.29
CA HIS A 134 2.54 7.15 22.28
C HIS A 134 2.19 8.52 21.68
N ILE A 135 1.00 9.03 21.99
CA ILE A 135 0.51 10.31 21.50
C ILE A 135 0.08 11.15 22.69
N GLU A 136 0.65 12.34 22.82
CA GLU A 136 0.21 13.37 23.75
C GLU A 136 -0.48 14.50 22.97
N ILE A 137 -1.64 14.94 23.45
CA ILE A 137 -2.43 16.03 22.85
C ILE A 137 -2.71 17.07 23.92
N GLU A 138 -2.32 18.32 23.70
CA GLU A 138 -2.60 19.45 24.57
C GLU A 138 -3.24 20.61 23.79
N ARG A 139 -4.07 21.43 24.45
CA ARG A 139 -4.56 22.67 23.84
C ARG A 139 -3.43 23.68 23.72
N ALA A 140 -3.36 24.40 22.60
CA ALA A 140 -2.32 25.37 22.33
C ALA A 140 -2.89 26.77 22.06
N GLU A 141 -2.19 27.80 22.54
CA GLU A 141 -2.52 29.21 22.29
C GLU A 141 -1.83 29.79 21.05
N ALA A 142 -0.72 29.18 20.63
CA ALA A 142 0.09 29.60 19.49
C ALA A 142 0.64 28.38 18.73
N PRO A 143 0.80 28.48 17.40
CA PRO A 143 1.29 27.38 16.59
C PRO A 143 2.78 27.12 16.87
N ARG A 144 3.15 25.84 16.89
CA ARG A 144 4.53 25.36 16.86
C ARG A 144 4.81 24.67 15.53
N GLU A 145 5.98 24.96 14.98
CA GLU A 145 6.49 24.25 13.81
C GLU A 145 6.80 22.80 14.15
N LEU A 146 6.69 21.95 13.14
CA LEU A 146 7.08 20.56 13.25
C LEU A 146 8.56 20.45 13.66
N THR A 147 8.81 19.79 14.79
CA THR A 147 10.13 19.69 15.39
C THR A 147 10.46 18.24 15.73
N LEU A 148 11.64 17.78 15.30
CA LEU A 148 12.22 16.49 15.65
C LEU A 148 12.98 16.62 16.97
N ILE A 149 12.52 15.90 18.00
CA ILE A 149 13.07 15.93 19.36
C ILE A 149 14.09 14.79 19.56
N ALA A 150 13.80 13.61 19.03
CA ALA A 150 14.69 12.45 19.07
C ALA A 150 14.67 11.73 17.71
N ASP A 151 15.84 11.27 17.27
CA ASP A 151 16.05 10.60 15.98
C ASP A 151 16.85 9.31 16.17
N GLY A 152 16.16 8.18 16.20
CA GLY A 152 16.74 6.89 16.60
C GLY A 152 16.45 5.72 15.65
N ASP A 153 15.63 5.91 14.63
CA ASP A 153 15.31 4.90 13.62
C ASP A 153 15.47 5.44 12.19
N ASN A 154 15.36 4.59 11.17
CA ASN A 154 15.52 4.99 9.77
C ASN A 154 14.20 5.22 9.00
N VAL A 155 13.05 5.15 9.66
CA VAL A 155 11.74 5.23 9.00
C VAL A 155 11.35 6.67 8.70
N ARG A 156 10.97 6.96 7.45
CA ARG A 156 10.40 8.26 7.08
C ARG A 156 8.96 8.12 6.61
N ILE A 157 8.17 9.16 6.85
CA ILE A 157 6.78 9.22 6.38
C ILE A 157 6.70 9.12 4.85
N ARG A 158 7.57 9.80 4.09
CA ARG A 158 7.70 9.60 2.63
C ARG A 158 7.92 8.16 2.18
N ASP A 159 8.56 7.32 2.99
CA ASP A 159 8.77 5.90 2.67
C ASP A 159 7.44 5.11 2.78
N LEU A 160 6.43 5.72 3.42
CA LEU A 160 5.02 5.29 3.42
C LEU A 160 4.14 6.04 2.41
N TYR A 161 4.64 7.02 1.65
CA TYR A 161 3.87 7.75 0.62
C TYR A 161 4.32 7.47 -0.82
N SER A 162 5.32 6.60 -1.02
CA SER A 162 5.39 5.80 -2.25
C SER A 162 4.15 4.91 -2.44
N ILE A 163 3.40 4.72 -1.35
CA ILE A 163 2.07 4.14 -1.19
C ILE A 163 1.04 5.29 -1.21
N GLN A 164 0.36 5.51 -2.33
CA GLN A 164 -0.72 6.49 -2.45
C GLN A 164 -2.04 5.73 -2.50
N PRO A 165 -2.87 5.74 -1.45
CA PRO A 165 -4.24 5.28 -1.58
C PRO A 165 -5.02 6.31 -2.39
N ARG A 166 -5.14 6.08 -3.70
CA ARG A 166 -6.20 6.73 -4.47
C ARG A 166 -7.52 6.24 -3.89
N ARG A 167 -8.44 7.18 -3.61
CA ARG A 167 -9.85 6.84 -3.38
C ARG A 167 -10.35 6.13 -4.63
N HIS A 168 -10.41 4.80 -4.61
CA HIS A 168 -11.33 4.12 -5.49
C HIS A 168 -12.74 4.49 -5.04
N SER A 169 -13.38 5.33 -5.85
CA SER A 169 -14.84 5.40 -5.84
C SER A 169 -15.37 3.97 -5.87
N ASP A 170 -16.38 3.68 -5.03
CA ASP A 170 -17.19 2.45 -4.99
C ASP A 170 -17.86 2.16 -6.34
N ARG A 171 -17.05 1.93 -7.36
CA ARG A 171 -17.46 1.56 -8.69
C ARG A 171 -17.12 0.11 -8.83
N THR A 172 -18.18 -0.68 -8.98
CA THR A 172 -18.13 -2.05 -9.46
C THR A 172 -17.37 -2.03 -10.77
N ARG A 173 -16.05 -2.29 -10.72
CA ARG A 173 -15.18 -2.32 -11.89
C ARG A 173 -15.62 -3.49 -12.74
N HIS A 174 -16.28 -3.20 -13.84
CA HIS A 174 -16.58 -4.21 -14.83
C HIS A 174 -15.27 -4.73 -15.39
N ALA A 175 -15.04 -6.05 -15.27
CA ALA A 175 -13.90 -6.71 -15.89
C ALA A 175 -13.79 -6.26 -17.34
N ASN A 176 -12.58 -5.88 -17.75
CA ASN A 176 -12.29 -5.35 -19.06
C ASN A 176 -12.47 -6.50 -20.08
N GLN A 177 -13.71 -6.79 -20.49
CA GLN A 177 -14.03 -7.80 -21.49
C GLN A 177 -13.75 -7.22 -22.88
N LYS A 178 -12.49 -6.85 -23.14
CA LYS A 178 -12.03 -6.67 -24.52
C LYS A 178 -12.05 -8.05 -25.19
N PRO A 179 -12.63 -8.19 -26.40
CA PRO A 179 -12.64 -9.45 -27.13
C PRO A 179 -11.22 -9.97 -27.31
N ASP A 180 -11.06 -11.30 -27.27
CA ASP A 180 -9.78 -12.04 -27.37
C ASP A 180 -9.06 -11.63 -28.68
N ALA A 181 -8.29 -10.54 -28.61
CA ALA A 181 -7.48 -10.06 -29.71
C ALA A 181 -6.47 -11.16 -30.05
N ALA A 182 -6.13 -11.31 -31.33
CA ALA A 182 -5.24 -12.35 -31.81
C ALA A 182 -4.00 -12.47 -30.91
N ARG A 183 -3.87 -13.61 -30.20
CA ARG A 183 -2.87 -13.80 -29.15
C ARG A 183 -1.48 -13.76 -29.76
N LEU A 184 -0.81 -12.62 -29.62
CA LEU A 184 0.62 -12.52 -29.90
C LEU A 184 1.38 -13.43 -28.92
N PRO A 185 2.49 -14.05 -29.35
CA PRO A 185 3.48 -14.57 -28.43
C PRO A 185 3.91 -13.49 -27.44
N LEU A 186 4.18 -13.84 -26.17
CA LEU A 186 4.49 -12.84 -25.15
C LEU A 186 5.75 -12.03 -25.52
N ALA A 187 6.79 -12.66 -26.05
CA ALA A 187 7.96 -11.94 -26.56
C ALA A 187 7.62 -10.88 -27.63
N ALA A 188 6.64 -11.14 -28.49
CA ALA A 188 6.20 -10.17 -29.50
C ALA A 188 5.39 -9.02 -28.87
N ALA A 189 4.50 -9.33 -27.91
CA ALA A 189 3.79 -8.30 -27.15
C ALA A 189 4.76 -7.42 -26.34
N TRP A 190 5.80 -8.02 -25.76
CA TRP A 190 6.83 -7.30 -25.03
C TRP A 190 7.64 -6.36 -25.93
N GLN A 191 8.00 -6.80 -27.13
CA GLN A 191 8.65 -5.93 -28.11
C GLN A 191 7.75 -4.74 -28.48
N GLN A 192 6.44 -4.96 -28.64
CA GLN A 192 5.50 -3.86 -28.89
C GLN A 192 5.45 -2.86 -27.74
N LEU A 193 5.50 -3.32 -26.49
CA LEU A 193 5.58 -2.44 -25.32
C LEU A 193 6.85 -1.59 -25.34
N VAL A 194 8.00 -2.21 -25.62
CA VAL A 194 9.29 -1.52 -25.74
C VAL A 194 9.25 -0.46 -26.84
N ASP A 195 8.71 -0.82 -28.01
CA ASP A 195 8.57 0.09 -29.15
C ASP A 195 7.63 1.25 -28.82
N ALA A 196 6.50 0.98 -28.13
CA ALA A 196 5.55 2.00 -27.70
C ALA A 196 6.17 2.99 -26.71
N LEU A 197 6.89 2.50 -25.68
CA LEU A 197 7.61 3.33 -24.71
C LEU A 197 8.69 4.18 -25.38
N SER A 198 9.42 3.60 -26.34
CA SER A 198 10.42 4.34 -27.11
C SER A 198 9.79 5.41 -27.98
N ALA A 199 8.67 5.12 -28.65
CA ALA A 199 8.00 6.03 -29.57
C ALA A 199 7.33 7.21 -28.86
N CYS A 200 6.76 7.00 -27.67
CA CYS A 200 6.15 8.07 -26.88
C CYS A 200 7.17 8.90 -26.07
N GLY A 201 8.47 8.52 -26.10
CA GLY A 201 9.54 9.24 -25.42
C GLY A 201 9.70 8.90 -23.93
N ALA A 202 9.11 7.80 -23.45
CA ALA A 202 9.23 7.32 -22.08
C ALA A 202 10.59 6.63 -21.79
N HIS A 203 11.69 7.26 -22.21
CA HIS A 203 13.04 6.68 -22.16
C HIS A 203 13.50 6.34 -20.73
N THR A 204 13.17 7.18 -19.74
CA THR A 204 13.50 6.96 -18.33
C THR A 204 12.78 5.71 -17.79
N THR A 205 11.52 5.50 -18.17
CA THR A 205 10.78 4.28 -17.83
C THR A 205 11.38 3.06 -18.50
N LEU A 206 11.73 3.17 -19.78
CA LEU A 206 12.37 2.07 -20.52
C LEU A 206 13.71 1.67 -19.90
N THR A 207 14.55 2.63 -19.51
CA THR A 207 15.82 2.34 -18.84
C THR A 207 15.66 1.81 -17.43
N SER A 208 14.50 1.99 -16.80
CA SER A 208 14.24 1.48 -15.45
C SER A 208 13.81 0.01 -15.43
N ILE A 209 13.48 -0.58 -16.58
CA ILE A 209 13.18 -2.01 -16.70
C ILE A 209 14.46 -2.81 -16.45
N ALA A 210 14.42 -3.72 -15.48
CA ALA A 210 15.56 -4.57 -15.18
C ALA A 210 15.85 -5.56 -16.33
N PRO A 211 17.12 -5.98 -16.52
CA PRO A 211 17.42 -7.05 -17.47
C PRO A 211 16.71 -8.36 -17.08
N PRO A 212 16.60 -9.34 -18.01
CA PRO A 212 16.08 -10.67 -17.72
C PRO A 212 16.68 -11.33 -16.49
N VAL A 213 15.87 -12.12 -15.79
CA VAL A 213 16.35 -12.93 -14.67
C VAL A 213 17.37 -13.97 -15.15
N SER A 214 18.33 -14.32 -14.29
CA SER A 214 19.19 -15.48 -14.55
C SER A 214 18.37 -16.78 -14.68
N PRO A 215 18.66 -17.65 -15.67
CA PRO A 215 17.96 -18.94 -15.82
C PRO A 215 18.02 -19.80 -14.56
N GLN A 216 19.13 -19.77 -13.82
CA GLN A 216 19.31 -20.57 -12.60
C GLN A 216 18.35 -20.15 -11.48
N LEU A 217 18.15 -18.84 -11.30
CA LEU A 217 17.19 -18.35 -10.31
C LEU A 217 15.75 -18.66 -10.73
N LEU A 218 15.44 -18.48 -12.02
CA LEU A 218 14.12 -18.80 -12.57
C LEU A 218 13.77 -20.27 -12.38
N ASP A 219 14.67 -21.17 -12.78
CA ASP A 219 14.47 -22.61 -12.61
C ASP A 219 14.37 -22.98 -11.12
N GLY A 220 15.21 -22.38 -10.26
CA GLY A 220 15.17 -22.61 -8.81
C GLY A 220 13.84 -22.22 -8.17
N ILE A 221 13.30 -21.05 -8.50
CA ILE A 221 12.00 -20.59 -8.00
C ILE A 221 10.87 -21.43 -8.61
N ARG A 222 10.91 -21.70 -9.91
CA ARG A 222 9.89 -22.50 -10.60
C ARG A 222 9.77 -23.90 -10.00
N ASP A 223 10.90 -24.57 -9.85
CA ASP A 223 10.93 -25.95 -9.38
C ASP A 223 10.69 -26.02 -7.86
N GLY A 224 11.09 -24.98 -7.12
CA GLY A 224 10.89 -24.87 -5.67
C GLY A 224 9.48 -24.43 -5.24
N SER A 225 8.71 -23.77 -6.10
CA SER A 225 7.40 -23.22 -5.72
C SER A 225 6.28 -24.26 -5.65
N GLY A 226 6.47 -25.44 -6.26
CA GLY A 226 5.45 -26.49 -6.34
C GLY A 226 4.21 -26.12 -7.18
N LEU A 227 4.29 -25.04 -7.98
CA LEU A 227 3.18 -24.55 -8.79
C LEU A 227 3.17 -25.21 -10.17
N ASN A 228 1.99 -25.25 -10.79
CA ASN A 228 1.88 -25.55 -12.21
C ASN A 228 2.15 -24.26 -13.01
N TRP A 229 3.40 -23.99 -13.38
CA TRP A 229 3.75 -22.72 -14.03
C TRP A 229 3.16 -22.59 -15.43
N PRO A 230 2.37 -21.54 -15.71
CA PRO A 230 2.01 -21.20 -17.08
C PRO A 230 3.28 -20.87 -17.88
N HIS A 231 3.37 -21.34 -19.13
CA HIS A 231 4.53 -21.08 -19.99
C HIS A 231 4.89 -19.59 -20.05
N GLN A 232 3.87 -18.72 -20.18
CA GLN A 232 4.08 -17.27 -20.27
C GLN A 232 4.63 -16.65 -18.99
N LEU A 233 4.45 -17.26 -17.82
CA LEU A 233 4.99 -16.71 -16.57
C LEU A 233 6.51 -16.84 -16.51
N ALA A 234 7.05 -17.98 -16.95
CA ALA A 234 8.50 -18.15 -17.09
C ALA A 234 9.07 -17.27 -18.22
N GLU A 235 8.35 -17.17 -19.34
CA GLU A 235 8.73 -16.30 -20.47
C GLU A 235 8.76 -14.81 -20.05
N PHE A 236 7.83 -14.36 -19.20
CA PHE A 236 7.77 -12.99 -18.68
C PHE A 236 9.04 -12.60 -17.93
N TYR A 237 9.46 -13.43 -16.97
CA TYR A 237 10.69 -13.17 -16.22
C TYR A 237 11.98 -13.38 -17.05
N ALA A 238 11.91 -14.17 -18.13
CA ALA A 238 12.98 -14.27 -19.11
C ALA A 238 13.12 -13.01 -20.01
N LEU A 239 12.18 -12.06 -19.94
CA LEU A 239 12.23 -10.78 -20.66
C LEU A 239 12.69 -9.63 -19.77
N HIS A 240 12.43 -9.68 -18.46
CA HIS A 240 12.87 -8.70 -17.46
C HIS A 240 12.78 -9.29 -16.03
N ASP A 241 13.47 -8.72 -15.05
CA ASP A 241 13.36 -9.10 -13.64
C ASP A 241 12.82 -7.95 -12.76
N GLY A 242 11.64 -7.45 -13.14
CA GLY A 242 11.03 -6.28 -12.52
C GLY A 242 11.67 -4.95 -12.95
N LEU A 243 11.83 -4.02 -12.00
CA LEU A 243 12.40 -2.70 -12.22
C LEU A 243 13.71 -2.53 -11.42
N GLN A 244 14.73 -1.96 -12.06
CA GLN A 244 16.02 -1.64 -11.40
C GLN A 244 16.02 -0.26 -10.73
N GLU A 245 15.17 0.64 -11.21
CA GLU A 245 14.88 1.92 -10.58
C GLU A 245 13.36 2.14 -10.57
N TRP A 246 12.87 2.88 -9.58
CA TRP A 246 11.43 3.10 -9.46
C TRP A 246 10.89 3.96 -10.63
N THR A 247 9.87 3.44 -11.30
CA THR A 247 9.07 4.09 -12.32
C THR A 247 7.68 3.46 -12.38
N GLN A 248 6.67 4.18 -12.87
CA GLN A 248 5.34 3.61 -13.09
C GLN A 248 5.24 2.97 -14.48
N LEU A 249 5.45 1.65 -14.58
CA LEU A 249 5.16 0.90 -15.81
C LEU A 249 3.67 0.54 -15.91
N LEU A 250 3.08 0.10 -14.80
CA LEU A 250 1.64 -0.16 -14.67
C LEU A 250 1.00 0.95 -13.81
N PRO A 251 -0.26 1.32 -14.05
CA PRO A 251 -0.95 2.22 -13.14
C PRO A 251 -1.18 1.53 -11.80
N GLN A 252 -0.83 2.24 -10.72
CA GLN A 252 -1.06 1.80 -9.34
C GLN A 252 -0.39 0.46 -8.97
N HIS A 253 0.61 -0.01 -9.70
CA HIS A 253 1.31 -1.24 -9.38
C HIS A 253 2.80 -1.12 -9.70
N ASP A 254 3.65 -1.69 -8.86
CA ASP A 254 5.08 -1.83 -9.10
C ASP A 254 5.37 -3.25 -9.58
N VAL A 255 5.99 -3.37 -10.77
CA VAL A 255 6.31 -4.68 -11.35
C VAL A 255 7.42 -5.33 -10.53
N LEU A 256 7.14 -6.53 -10.04
CA LEU A 256 8.03 -7.24 -9.12
C LEU A 256 9.15 -7.97 -9.87
N SER A 257 10.31 -8.10 -9.21
CA SER A 257 11.28 -9.13 -9.58
C SER A 257 10.73 -10.50 -9.21
N ILE A 258 11.25 -11.57 -9.81
CA ILE A 258 10.76 -12.92 -9.51
C ILE A 258 10.96 -13.30 -8.04
N ALA A 259 12.05 -12.80 -7.43
CA ALA A 259 12.38 -13.06 -6.04
C ALA A 259 11.40 -12.35 -5.10
N ALA A 260 11.08 -11.09 -5.39
CA ALA A 260 10.08 -10.34 -4.64
C ALA A 260 8.68 -10.94 -4.81
N ALA A 261 8.32 -11.37 -6.03
CA ALA A 261 7.05 -12.04 -6.29
C ALA A 261 6.88 -13.34 -5.51
N ASP A 262 7.90 -14.21 -5.50
CA ASP A 262 7.84 -15.47 -4.76
C ASP A 262 7.89 -15.28 -3.24
N GLN A 263 8.60 -14.26 -2.75
CA GLN A 263 8.56 -13.87 -1.34
C GLN A 263 7.17 -13.38 -0.94
N LEU A 264 6.62 -12.40 -1.66
CA LEU A 264 5.29 -11.85 -1.42
C LEU A 264 4.24 -12.97 -1.43
N ARG A 265 4.29 -13.86 -2.42
CA ARG A 265 3.40 -15.02 -2.50
C ARG A 265 3.39 -15.86 -1.23
N ARG A 266 4.57 -16.20 -0.71
CA ARG A 266 4.70 -17.03 0.50
C ARG A 266 4.15 -16.30 1.72
N GLU A 267 4.52 -15.03 1.88
CA GLU A 267 4.11 -14.22 3.02
C GLU A 267 2.61 -13.98 3.02
N THR A 268 2.04 -13.52 1.90
CA THR A 268 0.61 -13.28 1.78
C THR A 268 -0.18 -14.58 1.93
N SER A 269 0.24 -15.67 1.28
CA SER A 269 -0.44 -16.96 1.44
C SER A 269 -0.36 -17.50 2.88
N ALA A 270 0.72 -17.25 3.61
CA ALA A 270 0.82 -17.66 5.01
C ALA A 270 -0.15 -16.86 5.89
N ILE A 271 -0.21 -15.54 5.70
CA ILE A 271 -1.13 -14.66 6.42
C ILE A 271 -2.58 -15.10 6.21
N TRP A 272 -3.01 -15.25 4.96
CA TRP A 272 -4.39 -15.64 4.66
C TRP A 272 -4.69 -17.08 5.08
N GLY A 273 -3.72 -17.98 4.97
CA GLY A 273 -3.85 -19.37 5.41
C GLY A 273 -4.08 -19.56 6.91
N GLU A 274 -3.80 -18.56 7.76
CA GLU A 274 -4.12 -18.61 9.19
C GLU A 274 -5.62 -18.43 9.48
N PHE A 275 -6.34 -17.75 8.58
CA PHE A 275 -7.74 -17.37 8.77
C PHE A 275 -8.71 -18.25 8.00
N ASP A 276 -8.26 -18.92 6.93
CA ASP A 276 -9.12 -19.64 6.01
C ASP A 276 -9.12 -21.16 6.19
N ASP A 277 -10.28 -21.78 6.00
CA ASP A 277 -10.40 -23.23 5.85
C ASP A 277 -10.17 -23.62 4.38
N PRO A 278 -9.10 -24.37 4.04
CA PRO A 278 -8.82 -24.80 2.67
C PRO A 278 -9.95 -25.57 1.98
N ALA A 279 -10.86 -26.19 2.74
CA ALA A 279 -12.03 -26.86 2.18
C ALA A 279 -12.99 -25.90 1.45
N THR A 280 -12.93 -24.60 1.75
CA THR A 280 -13.83 -23.56 1.19
C THR A 280 -13.56 -23.29 -0.29
N TYR A 281 -12.32 -23.47 -0.73
CA TYR A 281 -11.89 -23.22 -2.11
C TYR A 281 -11.28 -24.46 -2.77
N GLU A 282 -11.46 -25.63 -2.16
CA GLU A 282 -11.00 -26.90 -2.73
C GLU A 282 -11.72 -27.17 -4.06
N GLY A 283 -10.95 -27.35 -5.13
CA GLY A 283 -11.47 -27.58 -6.47
C GLY A 283 -11.81 -26.32 -7.28
N ALA A 284 -11.66 -25.12 -6.69
CA ALA A 284 -11.81 -23.86 -7.42
C ALA A 284 -10.82 -23.79 -8.60
N GLN A 285 -11.32 -23.40 -9.77
CA GLN A 285 -10.53 -23.35 -11.00
C GLN A 285 -9.92 -21.97 -11.22
N ALA A 286 -8.90 -21.91 -12.07
CA ALA A 286 -8.31 -20.63 -12.44
C ALA A 286 -9.37 -19.62 -12.92
N GLY A 287 -9.25 -18.38 -12.43
CA GLY A 287 -10.15 -17.27 -12.73
C GLY A 287 -11.53 -17.31 -12.05
N GLU A 288 -11.76 -18.26 -11.13
CA GLU A 288 -12.87 -18.23 -10.18
C GLU A 288 -12.43 -17.55 -8.88
N SER A 289 -13.29 -16.69 -8.31
CA SER A 289 -13.01 -16.06 -7.03
C SER A 289 -13.04 -17.07 -5.89
N THR A 290 -12.18 -16.85 -4.91
CA THR A 290 -12.03 -17.66 -3.70
C THR A 290 -12.18 -16.86 -2.41
N GLY A 291 -12.22 -15.53 -2.50
CA GLY A 291 -12.37 -14.63 -1.37
C GLY A 291 -11.13 -14.54 -0.48
N THR A 292 -9.99 -15.05 -0.96
CA THR A 292 -8.72 -15.14 -0.22
C THR A 292 -7.52 -15.05 -1.18
N PHE A 293 -6.31 -14.97 -0.62
CA PHE A 293 -5.07 -15.12 -1.36
C PHE A 293 -4.54 -16.56 -1.33
N LEU A 294 -4.59 -17.24 -2.47
CA LEU A 294 -4.14 -18.62 -2.60
C LEU A 294 -2.63 -18.76 -2.85
N PRO A 295 -1.99 -19.85 -2.38
CA PRO A 295 -0.59 -20.15 -2.71
C PRO A 295 -0.31 -20.24 -4.22
N GLN A 296 -1.33 -20.54 -5.03
CA GLN A 296 -1.30 -20.64 -6.49
C GLN A 296 -1.49 -19.31 -7.22
N TYR A 297 -1.67 -18.21 -6.52
CA TYR A 297 -1.62 -16.87 -7.11
C TYR A 297 -0.17 -16.41 -7.10
N PHE A 298 0.45 -16.37 -8.28
CA PHE A 298 1.82 -15.90 -8.40
C PHE A 298 1.83 -14.40 -8.69
N PRO A 299 2.25 -13.53 -7.74
CA PRO A 299 2.29 -12.09 -7.96
C PRO A 299 3.17 -11.72 -9.15
N ILE A 300 2.79 -10.66 -9.85
CA ILE A 300 3.58 -10.07 -10.94
C ILE A 300 3.78 -8.56 -10.73
N ALA A 301 2.87 -7.91 -10.00
CA ALA A 301 3.02 -6.54 -9.59
C ALA A 301 2.25 -6.30 -8.29
N GLU A 302 2.75 -5.40 -7.44
CA GLU A 302 2.09 -5.04 -6.18
C GLU A 302 2.25 -3.55 -5.90
N ARG A 303 1.24 -2.97 -5.26
CA ARG A 303 1.36 -1.71 -4.52
C ARG A 303 0.20 -1.62 -3.54
N ASP A 304 0.47 -1.24 -2.31
CA ASP A 304 -0.54 -0.90 -1.29
C ASP A 304 -1.51 -2.06 -0.99
N ALA A 305 -1.02 -3.30 -1.06
CA ALA A 305 -1.79 -4.54 -0.96
C ALA A 305 -2.80 -4.79 -2.10
N TYR A 306 -2.67 -4.07 -3.22
CA TYR A 306 -3.26 -4.43 -4.51
C TYR A 306 -2.24 -5.27 -5.28
N ILE A 307 -2.54 -6.55 -5.41
CA ILE A 307 -1.62 -7.53 -5.99
C ILE A 307 -2.19 -7.99 -7.33
N LEU A 308 -1.55 -7.59 -8.42
CA LEU A 308 -1.74 -8.23 -9.71
C LEU A 308 -1.03 -9.58 -9.70
N PHE A 309 -1.76 -10.64 -10.01
CA PHE A 309 -1.24 -12.00 -9.98
C PHE A 309 -1.61 -12.79 -11.24
N CYS A 310 -0.76 -13.76 -11.56
CA CYS A 310 -1.01 -14.82 -12.52
C CYS A 310 -1.60 -16.02 -11.79
N ASP A 311 -2.79 -16.46 -12.22
CA ASP A 311 -3.47 -17.61 -11.62
C ASP A 311 -2.90 -18.92 -12.15
N THR A 312 -2.16 -19.65 -11.31
CA THR A 312 -1.51 -20.91 -11.70
C THR A 312 -2.37 -22.14 -11.42
N ARG A 313 -3.62 -21.98 -10.96
CA ARG A 313 -4.53 -23.12 -10.73
C ARG A 313 -4.89 -23.82 -12.04
N PRO A 314 -5.25 -25.11 -12.02
CA PRO A 314 -5.76 -25.78 -13.21
C PRO A 314 -7.10 -25.18 -13.66
N GLY A 315 -7.41 -25.34 -14.95
CA GLY A 315 -8.70 -24.97 -15.52
C GLY A 315 -8.58 -24.19 -16.84
N PRO A 316 -9.71 -23.83 -17.46
CA PRO A 316 -9.73 -23.17 -18.77
C PRO A 316 -9.07 -21.78 -18.81
N ARG A 317 -8.96 -21.12 -17.66
CA ARG A 317 -8.32 -19.79 -17.52
C ARG A 317 -6.94 -19.86 -16.86
N HIS A 318 -6.30 -21.03 -16.87
CA HIS A 318 -4.95 -21.19 -16.36
C HIS A 318 -3.99 -20.15 -16.98
N GLY A 319 -3.31 -19.37 -16.14
CA GLY A 319 -2.44 -18.28 -16.54
C GLY A 319 -3.13 -16.93 -16.79
N CYS A 320 -4.42 -16.79 -16.47
CA CYS A 320 -5.09 -15.50 -16.50
C CYS A 320 -4.51 -14.53 -15.46
N ILE A 321 -4.68 -13.24 -15.72
CA ILE A 321 -4.25 -12.18 -14.82
C ILE A 321 -5.46 -11.58 -14.11
N SER A 322 -5.42 -11.59 -12.79
CA SER A 322 -6.41 -10.97 -11.93
C SER A 322 -5.71 -10.14 -10.85
N GLU A 323 -6.51 -9.45 -10.05
CA GLU A 323 -6.04 -8.62 -8.95
C GLU A 323 -6.66 -9.12 -7.66
N HIS A 324 -5.81 -9.31 -6.66
CA HIS A 324 -6.23 -9.48 -5.29
C HIS A 324 -6.15 -8.13 -4.61
N ARG A 325 -7.30 -7.62 -4.20
CA ARG A 325 -7.44 -6.35 -3.49
C ARG A 325 -7.50 -6.58 -2.01
N ARG A 326 -7.13 -5.54 -1.27
CA ARG A 326 -7.34 -5.55 0.16
C ARG A 326 -8.83 -5.59 0.54
N GLU A 327 -9.66 -4.82 -0.14
CA GLU A 327 -11.05 -4.60 0.27
C GLU A 327 -11.93 -5.81 -0.04
N ASP A 328 -11.69 -6.42 -1.21
CA ASP A 328 -12.59 -7.42 -1.77
C ASP A 328 -11.87 -8.69 -2.26
N ALA A 329 -10.61 -8.93 -1.85
CA ALA A 329 -9.82 -10.06 -2.32
C ALA A 329 -9.84 -10.21 -3.86
N ASP A 330 -10.18 -11.39 -4.37
CA ASP A 330 -10.19 -11.74 -5.79
C ASP A 330 -11.60 -11.79 -6.43
N ILE A 331 -12.60 -11.09 -5.87
CA ILE A 331 -14.01 -11.23 -6.30
C ILE A 331 -14.29 -10.83 -7.75
N LEU A 332 -13.37 -10.09 -8.37
CA LEU A 332 -13.53 -9.66 -9.75
C LEU A 332 -13.08 -10.74 -10.72
N ALA A 333 -13.78 -10.84 -11.83
CA ALA A 333 -13.35 -11.68 -12.93
C ALA A 333 -11.97 -11.20 -13.45
N PRO A 334 -11.13 -12.12 -13.98
CA PRO A 334 -9.81 -11.77 -14.50
C PRO A 334 -9.87 -10.61 -15.49
N TYR A 335 -8.92 -9.68 -15.35
CA TYR A 335 -8.78 -8.56 -16.28
C TYR A 335 -8.29 -9.01 -17.65
N TRP A 336 -7.35 -9.95 -17.67
CA TRP A 336 -6.77 -10.45 -18.92
C TRP A 336 -6.71 -11.96 -18.93
N ALA A 337 -6.94 -12.54 -20.10
CA ALA A 337 -6.88 -13.98 -20.31
C ALA A 337 -5.45 -14.56 -20.21
N SER A 338 -4.41 -13.72 -20.30
CA SER A 338 -3.00 -14.11 -20.24
C SER A 338 -2.07 -12.90 -20.06
N LEU A 339 -0.80 -13.13 -19.75
CA LEU A 339 0.25 -12.09 -19.70
C LEU A 339 0.42 -11.39 -21.05
N ALA A 340 0.41 -12.14 -22.16
CA ALA A 340 0.52 -11.56 -23.49
C ALA A 340 -0.65 -10.59 -23.80
N HIS A 341 -1.85 -10.90 -23.31
CA HIS A 341 -3.01 -10.01 -23.45
C HIS A 341 -2.81 -8.74 -22.61
N MET A 342 -2.38 -8.85 -21.34
CA MET A 342 -2.08 -7.68 -20.50
C MET A 342 -1.02 -6.77 -21.12
N VAL A 343 0.09 -7.35 -21.61
CA VAL A 343 1.20 -6.59 -22.21
C VAL A 343 0.78 -5.94 -23.54
N THR A 344 -0.01 -6.63 -24.37
CA THR A 344 -0.58 -6.03 -25.60
C THR A 344 -1.49 -4.86 -25.26
N ASP A 345 -2.40 -5.02 -24.29
CA ASP A 345 -3.33 -3.97 -23.85
C ASP A 345 -2.58 -2.74 -23.30
N LEU A 346 -1.47 -2.97 -22.59
CA LEU A 346 -0.58 -1.92 -22.10
C LEU A 346 0.09 -1.17 -23.25
N ALA A 347 0.66 -1.90 -24.21
CA ALA A 347 1.31 -1.30 -25.39
C ALA A 347 0.30 -0.50 -26.25
N ASP A 348 -0.90 -1.04 -26.44
CA ASP A 348 -2.00 -0.38 -27.16
C ASP A 348 -2.45 0.88 -26.43
N SER A 349 -2.58 0.84 -25.10
CA SER A 349 -2.91 2.01 -24.28
C SER A 349 -1.88 3.12 -24.46
N ILE A 350 -0.58 2.80 -24.34
CA ILE A 350 0.52 3.76 -24.50
C ILE A 350 0.56 4.35 -25.92
N THR A 351 0.37 3.50 -26.93
CA THR A 351 0.43 3.91 -28.34
C THR A 351 -0.73 4.82 -28.73
N ASN A 352 -1.94 4.48 -28.28
CA ASN A 352 -3.17 5.14 -28.72
C ASN A 352 -3.68 6.19 -27.74
N GLY A 353 -3.09 6.31 -26.54
CA GLY A 353 -3.58 7.17 -25.47
C GLY A 353 -4.98 6.74 -24.96
N THR A 354 -5.30 5.45 -25.06
CA THR A 354 -6.60 4.91 -24.61
C THR A 354 -6.51 4.38 -23.19
N PRO A 355 -7.63 4.31 -22.43
CA PRO A 355 -7.59 3.80 -21.07
C PRO A 355 -7.08 2.35 -20.94
N PHE A 356 -6.21 2.12 -19.97
CA PHE A 356 -5.76 0.82 -19.44
C PHE A 356 -6.50 0.53 -18.13
N MET A 357 -6.83 -0.74 -17.86
CA MET A 357 -7.65 -1.13 -16.69
C MET A 357 -8.90 -0.22 -16.52
N THR A 358 -9.57 0.07 -17.63
CA THR A 358 -10.78 0.91 -17.76
C THR A 358 -10.58 2.42 -17.58
N ASP A 359 -9.76 2.86 -16.62
CA ASP A 359 -9.78 4.26 -16.15
C ASP A 359 -8.44 5.02 -16.30
N TRP A 360 -7.36 4.34 -16.68
CA TRP A 360 -6.01 4.92 -16.66
C TRP A 360 -5.53 5.34 -18.04
N THR A 361 -5.33 6.63 -18.25
CA THR A 361 -4.76 7.14 -19.50
C THR A 361 -3.27 7.42 -19.31
N PRO A 362 -2.40 6.92 -20.21
CA PRO A 362 -0.98 7.17 -20.15
C PRO A 362 -0.64 8.56 -20.68
N SER A 363 0.33 9.21 -20.05
CA SER A 363 1.05 10.36 -20.58
C SER A 363 2.54 10.25 -20.27
N VAL A 364 3.37 11.12 -20.86
CA VAL A 364 4.81 11.14 -20.62
C VAL A 364 5.22 12.48 -20.03
N GLU A 365 5.90 12.42 -18.90
CA GLU A 365 6.44 13.57 -18.17
C GLU A 365 7.91 13.32 -17.88
N GLU A 366 8.79 14.22 -18.32
CA GLU A 366 10.24 14.13 -18.09
C GLU A 366 10.85 12.76 -18.48
N GLY A 367 10.35 12.18 -19.57
CA GLY A 367 10.78 10.86 -20.07
C GLY A 367 10.27 9.68 -19.25
N ARG A 368 9.39 9.89 -18.27
CA ARG A 368 8.72 8.84 -17.50
C ARG A 368 7.28 8.68 -17.97
N LEU A 369 6.83 7.44 -18.03
CA LEU A 369 5.41 7.12 -18.15
C LEU A 369 4.71 7.50 -16.84
N VAL A 370 3.61 8.22 -16.97
CA VAL A 370 2.73 8.62 -15.87
C VAL A 370 1.29 8.26 -16.20
N TRP A 371 0.48 8.03 -15.16
CA TRP A 371 -0.90 7.57 -15.31
C TRP A 371 -1.88 8.53 -14.65
N THR A 372 -2.78 9.08 -15.47
CA THR A 372 -3.84 9.96 -15.01
C THR A 372 -5.16 9.20 -14.94
N ASP A 373 -5.86 9.38 -13.84
CA ASP A 373 -7.20 8.82 -13.65
C ASP A 373 -8.19 9.64 -14.50
N GLN A 374 -9.06 8.98 -15.25
CA GLN A 374 -10.15 9.64 -15.97
C GLN A 374 -11.35 9.98 -15.06
N ALA A 375 -11.25 9.74 -13.75
CA ALA A 375 -12.28 10.00 -12.73
C ALA A 375 -12.87 11.42 -12.72
#